data_AF-A0A835WBH2-F1
#
_entry.id   AF-A0A835WBH2-F1
#
_cell.length_a   1.000
_cell.length_b   1.000
_cell.length_c   1.000
_cell.angle_alpha   90.00
_cell.angle_beta   90.00
_cell.angle_gamma   90.00
#
_symmetry.space_group_name_H-M   'P 1'
#
loop_
_entity.id
_entity.type
_entity.pdbx_description
1 polymer ?
#
loop_
_entity_poly.entity_id
_entity_poly.type
_entity_poly.pdbx_seq_one_letter_code
_entity_poly.pdbx_strand_id
1 'polypeptide(L)'
;MLLCTAFTFVLHPSSLLVLALLAGSWIYVFLMRTTPLVISGRTLSEREKLIGMSAVSFITIFFLTSVGTVFFSALSISIALIALHGAFREPDNLFIDEGETQQGFMNIFAVPAVPTTVASAV
;
A
#
# COMPACT_ATOMS: atom_id res chain seq x y z
N MET A 1 -12.18 -7.27 2.60
CA MET A 1 -10.77 -6.81 2.72
C MET A 1 -10.50 -6.20 4.09
N LEU A 2 -11.08 -5.04 4.46
CA LEU A 2 -10.88 -4.41 5.78
C LEU A 2 -11.26 -5.30 6.98
N LEU A 3 -12.29 -6.13 6.84
CA LEU A 3 -12.77 -7.00 7.92
C LEU A 3 -11.75 -8.09 8.29
N CYS A 4 -11.08 -8.71 7.31
CA CYS A 4 -10.02 -9.71 7.57
C CYS A 4 -8.81 -9.08 8.25
N THR A 5 -8.38 -7.90 7.78
CA THR A 5 -7.25 -7.18 8.38
C THR A 5 -7.54 -6.82 9.84
N ALA A 6 -8.74 -6.32 10.13
CA ALA A 6 -9.17 -6.05 11.50
C ALA A 6 -9.18 -7.31 12.36
N PHE A 7 -9.70 -8.43 11.85
CA PHE A 7 -9.78 -9.69 12.58
C PHE A 7 -8.40 -10.27 12.91
N THR A 8 -7.46 -10.26 11.95
CA THR A 8 -6.07 -10.70 12.16
C THR A 8 -5.37 -9.86 13.23
N PHE A 9 -5.64 -8.56 13.27
CA PHE A 9 -5.04 -7.69 14.26
C PHE A 9 -5.63 -7.91 15.67
N VAL A 10 -6.95 -8.14 15.76
CA VAL A 10 -7.67 -8.47 17.01
C VAL A 10 -7.21 -9.81 17.60
N LEU A 11 -6.88 -10.79 16.76
CA LEU A 11 -6.39 -12.11 17.18
C LEU A 11 -4.95 -12.08 17.74
N HIS A 12 -4.20 -11.00 17.49
CA HIS A 12 -2.82 -10.80 17.99
C HIS A 12 -2.76 -9.65 19.01
N PRO A 13 -3.11 -9.89 20.29
CA PRO A 13 -3.21 -8.83 21.31
C PRO A 13 -1.88 -8.12 21.57
N SER A 14 -0.75 -8.80 21.40
CA SER A 14 0.58 -8.20 21.50
C SER A 14 0.82 -7.14 20.42
N SER A 15 0.38 -7.41 19.20
CA SER A 15 0.54 -6.50 18.06
C SER A 15 -0.30 -5.23 18.25
N LEU A 16 -1.54 -5.40 18.72
CA LEU A 16 -2.44 -4.29 19.09
C LEU A 16 -1.83 -3.39 20.16
N LEU A 17 -1.28 -4.00 21.22
CA LEU A 17 -0.70 -3.25 22.33
C LEU A 17 0.50 -2.42 21.87
N VAL A 18 1.42 -3.01 21.10
CA VAL A 18 2.59 -2.29 20.58
C VAL A 18 2.16 -1.15 19.65
N LEU A 19 1.21 -1.39 18.75
CA LEU A 19 0.73 -0.37 17.81
C LEU A 19 -0.02 0.76 18.54
N ALA A 20 -0.79 0.43 19.59
CA ALA A 20 -1.46 1.41 20.44
C ALA A 20 -0.47 2.26 21.25
N LEU A 21 0.58 1.65 21.81
CA LEU A 21 1.65 2.39 22.51
C LEU A 21 2.43 3.30 21.56
N LEU A 22 2.71 2.83 20.34
CA LEU A 22 3.37 3.63 19.32
C LEU A 22 2.48 4.82 18.91
N ALA A 23 1.21 4.58 18.59
CA ALA A 23 0.26 5.63 18.25
C ALA A 23 0.08 6.62 19.41
N GLY A 24 -0.03 6.13 20.64
CA GLY A 24 -0.09 6.95 21.86
C GLY A 24 1.16 7.83 22.03
N SER A 25 2.34 7.29 21.71
CA SER A 25 3.61 8.05 21.74
C SER A 25 3.60 9.19 20.72
N TRP A 26 3.14 8.92 19.48
CA TRP A 26 2.99 9.97 18.46
C TRP A 26 2.00 11.05 18.89
N ILE A 27 0.81 10.65 19.35
CA ILE A 27 -0.23 11.57 19.81
C ILE A 27 0.29 12.42 20.97
N TYR A 28 0.93 11.80 21.95
CA TYR A 28 1.49 12.51 23.09
C TYR A 28 2.53 13.55 22.65
N VAL A 29 3.48 13.14 21.80
CA VAL A 29 4.61 13.96 21.37
C VAL A 29 4.15 15.13 20.48
N PHE A 30 3.10 14.97 19.66
CA PHE A 30 2.64 16.01 18.73
C PHE A 30 1.42 16.81 19.18
N LEU A 31 0.40 16.17 19.77
CA LEU A 31 -0.85 16.83 20.15
C LEU A 31 -0.84 17.32 21.60
N MET A 32 -0.36 16.51 22.54
CA MET A 32 -0.41 16.87 23.97
C MET A 32 0.77 17.74 24.39
N ARG A 33 1.90 17.63 23.70
CA ARG A 33 3.15 18.27 24.12
C ARG A 33 3.39 19.57 23.37
N THR A 34 2.97 20.67 24.00
CA THR A 34 3.20 22.06 23.57
C THR A 34 4.60 22.61 23.90
N THR A 35 5.38 21.91 24.73
CA THR A 35 6.76 22.29 25.08
C THR A 35 7.80 21.61 24.19
N PRO A 36 8.92 22.28 23.85
CA PRO A 36 9.97 21.70 23.03
C PRO A 36 10.59 20.46 23.70
N LEU A 37 10.97 19.44 22.91
CA LEU A 37 11.71 18.28 23.42
C LEU A 37 13.12 18.74 23.76
N VAL A 38 13.53 18.64 25.02
CA VAL A 38 14.90 18.95 25.44
C VAL A 38 15.59 17.66 25.82
N ILE A 39 16.61 17.27 25.06
CA ILE A 39 17.45 16.11 25.37
C ILE A 39 18.85 16.62 25.64
N SER A 40 19.40 16.28 26.82
CA SER A 40 20.74 16.69 27.25
C SER A 40 20.97 18.21 27.23
N GLY A 41 19.92 19.01 27.52
CA GLY A 41 20.00 20.47 27.54
C GLY A 41 19.88 21.16 26.17
N ARG A 42 19.74 20.40 25.07
CA ARG A 42 19.45 20.97 23.73
C ARG A 42 17.99 20.78 23.36
N THR A 43 17.37 21.86 22.88
CA THR A 43 16.02 21.84 22.28
C THR A 43 16.09 21.16 20.92
N LEU A 44 15.40 20.04 20.76
CA LEU A 44 15.21 19.39 19.47
C LEU A 44 14.35 20.28 18.57
N SER A 45 14.85 20.49 17.36
CA SER A 45 14.08 21.06 16.27
C SER A 45 12.93 20.14 15.87
N GLU A 46 11.94 20.71 15.19
CA GLU A 46 10.79 19.96 14.69
C GLU A 46 11.20 18.82 13.74
N ARG A 47 12.25 19.03 12.94
CA ARG A 47 12.82 18.01 12.05
C ARG A 47 13.43 16.84 12.83
N GLU A 48 14.21 17.13 13.86
CA GLU A 48 14.84 16.09 14.70
C GLU A 48 13.78 15.31 15.48
N LYS A 49 12.72 15.97 15.95
CA LYS A 49 11.56 15.32 16.57
C LYS A 49 10.87 14.35 15.62
N LEU A 50 10.62 14.78 14.38
CA LEU A 50 10.02 13.93 13.34
C LEU A 50 10.92 12.75 12.98
N ILE A 51 12.21 12.99 12.73
CA ILE A 51 13.19 11.94 12.41
C ILE A 51 13.32 10.95 13.57
N GLY A 52 13.41 11.45 14.80
CA GLY A 52 13.47 10.63 16.02
C GLY A 52 12.25 9.72 16.18
N MET A 53 11.03 10.26 16.07
CA MET A 53 9.82 9.43 16.17
C MET A 53 9.67 8.46 15.00
N SER A 54 10.13 8.84 13.81
CA SER A 54 10.16 7.95 12.64
C SER A 54 11.13 6.78 12.85
N ALA A 55 12.33 7.05 13.37
CA ALA A 55 13.32 6.03 13.70
C ALA A 55 12.81 5.08 14.81
N VAL A 56 12.20 5.61 15.87
CA VAL A 56 11.57 4.81 16.93
C VAL A 56 10.48 3.90 16.36
N SER A 57 9.65 4.43 15.45
CA SER A 57 8.60 3.64 14.79
C SER A 57 9.19 2.52 13.95
N PHE A 58 10.21 2.82 13.16
CA PHE A 58 10.93 1.83 12.35
C PHE A 58 11.53 0.73 13.22
N ILE A 59 12.28 1.09 14.25
CA ILE A 59 12.88 0.11 15.17
C ILE A 59 11.78 -0.73 15.85
N THR A 60 10.70 -0.11 16.31
CA THR A 60 9.61 -0.82 16.98
C THR A 60 8.94 -1.84 16.05
N ILE A 61 8.65 -1.46 14.81
CA ILE A 61 7.96 -2.32 13.84
C ILE A 61 8.86 -3.46 13.35
N PHE A 62 10.13 -3.17 13.06
CA PHE A 62 11.04 -4.12 12.43
C PHE A 62 11.85 -4.97 13.44
N PHE A 63 12.17 -4.45 14.63
CA PHE A 63 13.07 -5.11 15.58
C PHE A 63 12.36 -5.65 16.84
N LEU A 64 11.23 -5.07 17.28
CA LEU A 64 10.58 -5.46 18.55
C LEU A 64 9.69 -6.73 18.45
N THR A 65 9.60 -7.37 17.28
CA THR A 65 9.01 -8.71 17.03
C THR A 65 7.47 -8.83 17.18
N SER A 66 6.87 -9.76 16.41
CA SER A 66 5.44 -9.99 16.09
C SER A 66 4.76 -8.98 15.18
N VAL A 67 4.99 -7.67 15.31
CA VAL A 67 4.21 -6.68 14.54
C VAL A 67 4.51 -6.76 13.05
N GLY A 68 5.80 -6.81 12.68
CA GLY A 68 6.22 -6.93 11.29
C GLY A 68 5.66 -8.19 10.62
N THR A 69 5.79 -9.36 11.25
CA THR A 69 5.30 -10.63 10.68
C THR A 69 3.78 -10.67 10.57
N VAL A 70 3.04 -10.12 11.54
CA VAL A 70 1.57 -10.01 11.49
C VAL A 70 1.14 -9.00 10.40
N PHE A 71 1.85 -7.89 10.26
CA PHE A 71 1.56 -6.89 9.22
C PHE A 71 1.80 -7.44 7.80
N PHE A 72 2.96 -8.05 7.57
CA PHE A 72 3.29 -8.64 6.26
C PHE A 72 2.38 -9.82 5.93
N SER A 73 2.05 -10.69 6.89
CA SER A 73 1.10 -11.79 6.65
C SER A 73 -0.32 -11.31 6.35
N ALA A 74 -0.81 -10.28 7.05
CA ALA A 74 -2.11 -9.68 6.75
C ALA A 74 -2.14 -9.07 5.34
N LEU A 75 -1.06 -8.40 4.91
CA LEU A 75 -0.92 -7.87 3.55
C LEU A 75 -0.91 -8.99 2.50
N SER A 76 -0.09 -10.02 2.70
CA SER A 76 0.01 -11.15 1.78
C SER A 76 -1.32 -11.88 1.61
N ILE A 77 -2.03 -12.16 2.71
CA ILE A 77 -3.35 -12.79 2.68
C ILE A 77 -4.36 -11.90 1.93
N SER A 78 -4.32 -10.58 2.19
CA SER A 78 -5.23 -9.64 1.51
C SER A 78 -4.98 -9.60 0.00
N ILE A 79 -3.72 -9.55 -0.43
CA ILE A 79 -3.34 -9.58 -1.85
C ILE A 79 -3.81 -10.89 -2.50
N ALA A 80 -3.56 -12.03 -1.85
CA ALA A 80 -3.99 -13.33 -2.35
C ALA A 80 -5.51 -13.39 -2.53
N LEU A 81 -6.29 -12.86 -1.58
CA LEU A 81 -7.75 -12.83 -1.68
C LEU A 81 -8.26 -11.87 -2.77
N ILE A 82 -7.60 -10.72 -2.97
CA ILE A 82 -7.94 -9.80 -4.07
C ILE A 82 -7.66 -10.46 -5.42
N ALA A 83 -6.52 -11.11 -5.57
CA ALA A 83 -6.17 -11.84 -6.78
C ALA A 83 -7.15 -12.98 -7.06
N LEU A 84 -7.51 -13.75 -6.03
CA LEU A 84 -8.50 -14.81 -6.14
C LEU A 84 -9.88 -14.26 -6.55
N HIS A 85 -10.32 -13.15 -5.92
CA HIS A 85 -11.58 -12.50 -6.27
C HIS A 85 -11.57 -11.97 -7.71
N GLY A 86 -10.45 -11.40 -8.16
CA GLY A 86 -10.26 -10.95 -9.54
C GLY A 86 -10.24 -12.10 -10.54
N ALA A 87 -9.65 -13.24 -10.19
CA ALA A 87 -9.60 -14.42 -11.06
C ALA A 87 -10.98 -15.06 -11.30
N PHE A 88 -11.86 -15.01 -10.29
CA PHE A 88 -13.25 -15.48 -10.41
C PHE A 88 -14.23 -14.41 -10.89
N ARG A 89 -13.79 -13.15 -10.99
CA ARG A 89 -14.62 -12.08 -11.53
C ARG A 89 -14.54 -12.12 -13.04
N GLU A 90 -15.62 -12.59 -13.65
CA GLU A 90 -15.81 -12.47 -15.10
C GLU A 90 -15.84 -10.96 -15.45
N PRO A 91 -14.91 -10.47 -16.27
CA PRO A 91 -14.95 -9.09 -16.70
C PRO A 91 -16.16 -8.89 -17.61
N ASP A 92 -17.07 -7.98 -17.24
CA ASP A 92 -18.14 -7.57 -18.14
C ASP A 92 -17.51 -7.09 -19.46
N ASN A 93 -17.91 -7.71 -20.55
CA ASN A 93 -17.42 -7.47 -21.90
C ASN A 93 -17.91 -6.11 -22.45
N LEU A 94 -17.47 -5.01 -21.84
CA LEU A 94 -17.81 -3.63 -22.20
C LEU A 94 -17.23 -3.17 -23.56
N PHE A 95 -16.46 -4.03 -24.24
CA PHE A 95 -15.73 -3.68 -25.47
C PHE A 95 -16.06 -4.59 -26.67
N ILE A 96 -17.02 -5.52 -26.55
CA ILE A 96 -17.30 -6.50 -27.60
C ILE A 96 -18.45 -6.07 -28.53
N ASP A 97 -19.28 -5.09 -28.14
CA ASP A 97 -20.40 -4.64 -28.98
C ASP A 97 -20.04 -3.49 -29.95
N GLU A 98 -18.84 -2.93 -29.86
CA GLU A 98 -18.32 -1.93 -30.81
C GLU A 98 -17.10 -2.50 -31.52
N GLY A 99 -17.40 -3.35 -32.50
CA GLY A 99 -16.42 -3.90 -33.41
C GLY A 99 -15.53 -2.82 -34.03
N GLU A 100 -14.27 -3.22 -34.21
CA GLU A 100 -13.42 -2.74 -35.30
C GLU A 100 -12.82 -1.33 -35.14
N THR A 101 -12.10 -1.04 -34.04
CA THR A 101 -10.87 -0.18 -34.07
C THR A 101 -10.21 0.09 -32.71
N GLN A 102 -10.59 -0.59 -31.62
CA GLN A 102 -9.92 -0.32 -30.34
C GLN A 102 -8.59 -1.05 -30.25
N GLN A 103 -7.51 -0.32 -30.57
CA GLN A 103 -6.17 -0.65 -30.10
C GLN A 103 -6.23 -0.76 -28.57
N GLY A 104 -6.39 -1.99 -28.07
CA GLY A 104 -6.42 -2.25 -26.64
C GLY A 104 -5.17 -1.66 -26.00
N PHE A 105 -5.32 -1.09 -24.81
CA PHE A 105 -4.26 -0.42 -24.04
C PHE A 105 -2.97 -1.23 -23.90
N MET A 106 -3.03 -2.56 -24.05
CA MET A 106 -1.88 -3.48 -23.99
C MET A 106 -1.26 -3.83 -25.36
N ASN A 107 -1.74 -3.29 -26.47
CA ASN A 107 -1.24 -3.56 -27.81
C ASN A 107 -0.07 -2.62 -28.20
N ILE A 108 0.88 -2.40 -27.27
CA ILE A 108 2.02 -1.49 -27.46
C ILE A 108 3.08 -2.03 -28.44
N PHE A 109 2.93 -3.28 -28.87
CA PHE A 109 3.78 -3.95 -29.84
C PHE A 109 3.08 -4.16 -31.20
N ALA A 110 1.89 -3.57 -31.40
CA ALA A 110 1.19 -3.66 -32.67
C ALA A 110 1.99 -2.94 -33.76
N VAL A 111 2.51 -3.71 -34.71
CA VAL A 111 3.07 -3.16 -35.93
C VAL A 111 1.93 -2.48 -36.70
N PRO A 112 2.03 -1.17 -37.04
CA PRO A 112 0.99 -0.52 -37.83
C PRO A 112 0.88 -1.21 -39.20
N ALA A 113 -0.34 -1.56 -39.59
CA ALA A 113 -0.60 -2.20 -40.87
C ALA A 113 -0.17 -1.27 -42.02
N VAL A 114 0.75 -1.73 -42.86
CA VAL A 114 1.20 -1.00 -44.06
C VAL A 114 0.11 -1.10 -45.12
N PRO A 115 -0.44 0.01 -45.65
CA PRO A 115 -1.45 -0.04 -46.70
C PRO A 115 -0.81 -0.55 -47.99
N THR A 116 -1.27 -1.70 -48.48
CA THR A 116 -0.83 -2.23 -49.77
C THR A 116 -1.67 -1.58 -50.87
N THR A 117 -1.15 -0.53 -51.50
CA THR A 117 -1.74 0.04 -52.72
C THR A 117 -1.43 -0.90 -53.89
N VAL A 118 -2.40 -1.72 -54.29
CA VAL A 118 -2.28 -2.53 -55.51
C VAL A 118 -2.76 -1.68 -56.68
N ALA A 119 -1.82 -1.20 -57.50
CA ALA A 119 -2.11 -0.53 -58.76
C ALA A 119 -2.58 -1.57 -59.79
N SER A 120 -3.85 -1.48 -60.22
CA SER A 120 -4.35 -2.23 -61.39
C SER A 120 -3.81 -1.59 -62.66
N ALA A 121 -2.96 -2.33 -63.38
CA ALA A 121 -2.59 -2.01 -64.77
C ALA A 121 -3.54 -2.73 -65.73
N VAL A 122 -3.99 -1.97 -66.73
CA VAL A 122 -4.80 -2.36 -67.91
C VAL A 122 -3.96 -3.13 -68.91
#